data_AF-A0A151CHL3-F1
#
_entry.id   AF-A0A151CHL3-F1
#
_cell.length_a   1.000
_cell.length_b   1.000
_cell.length_c   1.000
_cell.angle_alpha   90.00
_cell.angle_beta   90.00
_cell.angle_gamma   90.00
#
_symmetry.space_group_name_H-M   'P 1'
#
loop_
_entity.id
_entity.type
_entity.pdbx_description
1 polymer ?
#
loop_
_entity_poly.entity_id
_entity_poly.type
_entity_poly.pdbx_seq_one_letter_code
_entity_poly.pdbx_strand_id
1 'polypeptide(L)'
;MGIETPFVAVDGIVMLYDRNEAFKGIVLIERKNPPLGIALPGGFVDIGESCESALVREMKEEISLDVEIIRLLGVYSDPKRDPRFHTVSAVYICKAYGEPKAADDAKKCFVYPPDEIPMEKLVFDHAKIIKDFMATRYQST
;
A
#
# COMPACT_ATOMS: atom_id res chain seq x y z
N MET A 1 -5.89 18.23 -28.84
CA MET A 1 -6.39 18.57 -27.49
C MET A 1 -5.81 17.51 -26.57
N GLY A 2 -4.83 17.85 -25.75
CA GLY A 2 -4.25 16.89 -24.81
C GLY A 2 -5.25 16.66 -23.68
N ILE A 3 -5.62 15.42 -23.42
CA ILE A 3 -6.41 15.10 -22.23
C ILE A 3 -5.43 15.14 -21.06
N GLU A 4 -5.68 16.02 -20.09
CA GLU A 4 -4.97 16.03 -18.82
C GLU A 4 -5.71 15.08 -17.86
N THR A 5 -4.98 14.16 -17.23
CA THR A 5 -5.56 13.14 -16.34
C THR A 5 -4.81 13.12 -15.02
N PRO A 6 -5.45 12.67 -13.93
CA PRO A 6 -4.77 12.44 -12.66
C PRO A 6 -3.63 11.42 -12.83
N PHE A 7 -2.62 11.51 -11.96
CA PHE A 7 -1.65 10.43 -11.85
C PHE A 7 -2.34 9.16 -11.34
N VAL A 8 -1.91 8.00 -11.84
CA VAL A 8 -2.39 6.70 -11.37
C VAL A 8 -1.32 6.07 -10.51
N ALA A 9 -1.70 5.68 -9.30
CA ALA A 9 -0.86 4.99 -8.34
C ALA A 9 -1.51 3.68 -7.90
N VAL A 10 -0.74 2.86 -7.21
CA VAL A 10 -1.17 1.63 -6.57
C VAL A 10 -0.61 1.54 -5.16
N ASP A 11 -1.40 1.03 -4.22
CA ASP A 11 -0.95 0.76 -2.86
C ASP A 11 -1.33 -0.68 -2.45
N GLY A 12 -0.48 -1.30 -1.64
CA GLY A 12 -0.68 -2.67 -1.14
C GLY A 12 -1.01 -2.72 0.35
N ILE A 13 -2.17 -3.27 0.71
CA ILE A 13 -2.40 -3.82 2.05
C ILE A 13 -1.77 -5.21 2.08
N VAL A 14 -0.48 -5.27 2.41
CA VAL A 14 0.29 -6.52 2.41
C VAL A 14 0.14 -7.22 3.76
N MET A 15 -0.65 -8.28 3.79
CA MET A 15 -0.78 -9.18 4.93
C MET A 15 0.37 -10.18 4.94
N LEU A 16 1.22 -10.11 5.96
CA LEU A 16 2.37 -10.99 6.10
C LEU A 16 2.00 -12.22 6.93
N TYR A 17 2.40 -13.40 6.45
CA TYR A 17 2.23 -14.67 7.13
C TYR A 17 3.59 -15.36 7.30
N ASP A 18 3.71 -16.20 8.33
CA ASP A 18 4.84 -17.12 8.45
C ASP A 18 4.58 -18.45 7.74
N ARG A 19 5.58 -19.35 7.77
CA ARG A 19 5.52 -20.66 7.12
C ARG A 19 4.42 -21.59 7.64
N ASN A 20 3.84 -21.30 8.80
CA ASN A 20 2.76 -22.06 9.41
C ASN A 20 1.39 -21.41 9.15
N GLU A 21 1.31 -20.46 8.20
CA GLU A 21 0.11 -19.67 7.91
C GLU A 21 -0.36 -18.78 9.08
N ALA A 22 0.52 -18.50 10.05
CA ALA A 22 0.19 -17.59 11.12
C ALA A 22 0.34 -16.14 10.64
N PHE A 23 -0.72 -15.35 10.78
CA PHE A 23 -0.71 -13.92 10.45
C PHE A 23 0.24 -13.16 11.37
N LYS A 24 1.15 -12.37 10.78
CA LYS A 24 2.18 -11.60 11.48
C LYS A 24 1.86 -10.11 11.57
N GLY A 25 1.06 -9.59 10.65
CA GLY A 25 0.71 -8.17 10.60
C GLY A 25 0.62 -7.63 9.18
N ILE A 26 0.46 -6.32 9.08
CA ILE A 26 0.45 -5.56 7.84
C ILE A 26 1.80 -4.88 7.66
N VAL A 27 2.37 -4.98 6.45
CA VAL A 27 3.63 -4.30 6.11
C VAL A 27 3.37 -2.83 5.81
N LEU A 28 4.12 -1.95 6.46
CA LEU A 28 4.13 -0.50 6.22
C LEU A 28 5.57 -0.03 6.00
N ILE A 29 5.72 1.14 5.37
CA ILE A 29 7.03 1.75 5.11
C ILE A 29 7.16 3.14 5.74
N GLU A 30 8.37 3.51 6.13
CA GLU A 30 8.71 4.90 6.46
C GLU A 30 9.18 5.63 5.20
N ARG A 31 8.48 6.69 4.80
CA ARG A 31 8.82 7.47 3.61
C ARG A 31 10.12 8.27 3.81
N LYS A 32 10.99 8.27 2.79
CA LYS A 32 12.16 9.15 2.73
C LYS A 32 11.82 10.57 2.27
N ASN A 33 10.80 10.70 1.41
CA ASN A 33 10.45 11.94 0.74
C ASN A 33 9.09 12.49 1.24
N PRO A 34 8.92 13.83 1.31
CA PRO A 34 7.66 14.44 1.69
C PRO A 34 6.44 13.93 0.89
N PRO A 35 5.26 13.83 1.52
CA PRO A 35 5.02 13.98 2.95
C PRO A 35 5.72 12.88 3.77
N LEU A 36 6.37 13.27 4.87
CA LEU A 36 7.11 12.36 5.74
C LEU A 36 6.16 11.67 6.72
N GLY A 37 6.36 10.38 6.92
CA GLY A 37 5.57 9.56 7.86
C GLY A 37 5.52 8.11 7.41
N ILE A 38 4.56 7.37 7.96
CA ILE A 38 4.33 5.96 7.63
C ILE A 38 3.32 5.87 6.49
N ALA A 39 3.54 4.97 5.55
CA ALA A 39 2.66 4.73 4.42
C ALA A 39 2.49 3.24 4.14
N LEU A 40 1.52 2.94 3.30
CA LEU A 40 1.43 1.65 2.63
C LEU A 40 2.53 1.63 1.59
N PRO A 41 3.14 0.46 1.32
CA PRO A 41 4.01 0.32 0.17
C PRO A 41 3.19 0.52 -1.11
N GLY A 42 3.77 1.17 -2.10
CA GLY A 42 3.08 1.57 -3.32
C GLY A 42 3.81 2.65 -4.10
N GLY A 43 3.38 2.84 -5.34
CA GLY A 43 4.02 3.77 -6.26
C GLY A 43 3.16 4.08 -7.48
N PHE A 44 3.75 4.75 -8.46
CA PHE A 44 3.06 5.18 -9.66
C PHE A 44 3.02 4.04 -10.70
N VAL A 45 1.96 4.03 -11.49
CA VAL A 45 1.81 3.10 -12.62
C VAL A 45 2.52 3.68 -13.83
N ASP A 46 3.42 2.89 -14.42
CA ASP A 46 4.14 3.28 -15.63
C ASP A 46 3.26 3.18 -16.88
N ILE A 47 3.58 3.98 -17.90
CA ILE A 47 2.88 3.91 -19.18
C ILE A 47 3.12 2.56 -19.85
N GLY A 48 2.03 1.87 -20.18
CA GLY A 48 2.07 0.52 -20.76
C GLY A 48 2.03 -0.61 -19.71
N GLU A 49 1.95 -0.26 -18.43
CA GLU A 49 1.84 -1.21 -17.32
C GLU A 49 0.38 -1.29 -16.79
N SER A 50 -0.02 -2.47 -16.30
CA SER A 50 -1.29 -2.63 -15.58
C SER A 50 -1.13 -2.23 -14.11
N CYS A 51 -2.22 -1.89 -13.42
CA CYS A 51 -2.15 -1.60 -11.98
C CYS A 51 -1.64 -2.82 -11.19
N GLU A 52 -2.06 -4.03 -11.57
CA GLU A 52 -1.61 -5.27 -10.93
C GLU A 52 -0.10 -5.50 -11.13
N SER A 53 0.40 -5.27 -12.35
CA SER A 53 1.84 -5.39 -12.65
C SER A 53 2.65 -4.35 -11.88
N ALA A 54 2.20 -3.09 -11.86
CA ALA A 54 2.81 -2.02 -11.10
C ALA A 54 2.88 -2.38 -9.62
N LEU A 55 1.78 -2.89 -9.05
CA LEU A 55 1.75 -3.26 -7.64
C LEU A 55 2.78 -4.34 -7.32
N VAL A 56 2.87 -5.40 -8.13
CA VAL A 56 3.85 -6.47 -7.91
C VAL A 56 5.28 -5.94 -8.00
N ARG A 57 5.57 -5.06 -8.98
CA ARG A 57 6.86 -4.38 -9.13
C ARG A 57 7.19 -3.55 -7.89
N GLU A 58 6.29 -2.68 -7.47
CA GLU A 58 6.46 -1.80 -6.30
C GLU A 58 6.67 -2.60 -5.01
N MET A 59 5.94 -3.71 -4.79
CA MET A 59 6.18 -4.55 -3.61
C MET A 59 7.57 -5.20 -3.64
N LYS A 60 8.06 -5.54 -4.84
CA LYS A 60 9.41 -6.06 -5.00
C LYS A 60 10.47 -4.99 -4.72
N GLU A 61 10.26 -3.79 -5.24
CA GLU A 61 11.20 -2.66 -5.17
C GLU A 61 11.26 -2.02 -3.77
N GLU A 62 10.12 -1.80 -3.11
CA GLU A 62 10.10 -1.06 -1.85
C GLU A 62 10.32 -1.96 -0.62
N ILE A 63 9.77 -3.17 -0.63
CA ILE A 63 9.72 -4.06 0.55
C ILE A 63 10.38 -5.42 0.32
N SER A 64 10.96 -5.66 -0.85
CA SER A 64 11.65 -6.91 -1.22
C SER A 64 10.80 -8.17 -1.09
N LEU A 65 9.47 -8.06 -1.24
CA LEU A 65 8.55 -9.19 -1.14
C LEU A 65 7.91 -9.52 -2.49
N ASP A 66 7.80 -10.81 -2.79
CA ASP A 66 6.88 -11.31 -3.80
C ASP A 66 5.48 -11.41 -3.16
N VAL A 67 4.47 -10.84 -3.83
CA VAL A 67 3.11 -10.77 -3.29
C VAL A 67 2.11 -11.49 -4.18
N GLU A 68 1.13 -12.11 -3.55
CA GLU A 68 -0.08 -12.62 -4.19
C GLU A 68 -1.20 -11.59 -4.02
N ILE A 69 -1.77 -11.11 -5.13
CA ILE A 69 -2.93 -10.22 -5.10
C ILE A 69 -4.18 -11.06 -4.80
N ILE A 70 -4.83 -10.78 -3.67
CA ILE A 70 -6.06 -11.47 -3.28
C ILE A 70 -7.27 -10.83 -3.96
N ARG A 71 -7.38 -9.50 -3.88
CA ARG A 71 -8.43 -8.72 -4.55
C ARG A 71 -8.14 -7.21 -4.49
N LEU A 72 -8.84 -6.46 -5.33
CA LEU A 72 -8.97 -5.01 -5.17
C LEU A 72 -9.77 -4.69 -3.89
N LEU A 73 -9.26 -3.77 -3.07
CA LEU A 73 -9.99 -3.18 -1.96
C LEU A 73 -10.92 -2.08 -2.46
N GLY A 74 -10.37 -1.15 -3.25
CA GLY A 74 -11.11 -0.03 -3.82
C GLY A 74 -10.20 0.96 -4.55
N VAL A 75 -10.83 1.96 -5.16
CA VAL A 75 -10.14 3.07 -5.84
C VAL A 75 -10.37 4.34 -5.04
N TYR A 76 -9.27 5.01 -4.67
CA TYR A 76 -9.27 6.21 -3.85
C TYR A 76 -8.85 7.40 -4.72
N SER A 77 -9.78 8.34 -4.92
CA SER A 77 -9.70 9.35 -5.97
C SER A 77 -10.08 10.77 -5.51
N ASP A 78 -10.09 11.04 -4.19
CA ASP A 78 -10.29 12.40 -3.71
C ASP A 78 -9.16 13.29 -4.27
N PRO A 79 -9.45 14.39 -5.01
CA PRO A 79 -8.41 15.24 -5.58
C PRO A 79 -7.44 15.85 -4.55
N LYS A 80 -7.79 15.82 -3.25
CA LYS A 80 -6.98 16.32 -2.14
C LYS A 80 -6.26 15.23 -1.35
N ARG A 81 -6.37 13.96 -1.76
CA ARG A 81 -5.74 12.83 -1.02
C ARG A 81 -4.22 12.92 -0.96
N ASP A 82 -3.62 13.49 -2.00
CA ASP A 82 -2.20 13.78 -2.06
C ASP A 82 -1.99 15.29 -2.22
N PRO A 83 -1.28 15.96 -1.28
CA PRO A 83 -1.05 17.40 -1.36
C PRO A 83 -0.13 17.82 -2.53
N ARG A 84 0.54 16.86 -3.17
CA ARG A 84 1.50 17.13 -4.25
C ARG A 84 0.82 17.23 -5.61
N PHE A 85 -0.05 16.27 -5.93
CA PHE A 85 -0.71 16.14 -7.22
C PHE A 85 -2.11 15.54 -7.07
N HIS A 86 -2.98 15.76 -8.07
CA HIS A 86 -4.19 14.97 -8.19
C HIS A 86 -3.81 13.54 -8.59
N THR A 87 -3.91 12.62 -7.63
CA THR A 87 -3.55 11.21 -7.79
C THR A 87 -4.78 10.34 -7.50
N VAL A 88 -4.99 9.31 -8.32
CA VAL A 88 -5.93 8.22 -8.07
C VAL A 88 -5.13 6.99 -7.70
N SER A 89 -5.46 6.31 -6.59
CA SER A 89 -4.81 5.06 -6.21
C SER A 89 -5.77 3.87 -6.27
N ALA A 90 -5.38 2.81 -6.97
CA ALA A 90 -6.00 1.50 -6.88
C ALA A 90 -5.32 0.70 -5.76
N VAL A 91 -6.08 0.40 -4.70
CA VAL A 91 -5.54 -0.26 -3.52
C VAL A 91 -5.92 -1.73 -3.52
N TYR A 92 -4.94 -2.61 -3.34
CA TYR A 92 -5.12 -4.06 -3.37
C TYR A 92 -4.83 -4.67 -2.00
N ILE A 93 -5.53 -5.78 -1.71
CA ILE A 93 -5.22 -6.64 -0.57
C ILE A 93 -4.31 -7.74 -1.09
N CYS A 94 -3.15 -7.87 -0.45
CA CYS A 94 -2.11 -8.81 -0.85
C CYS A 94 -1.78 -9.77 0.30
N LYS A 95 -1.32 -10.96 -0.08
CA LYS A 95 -0.71 -11.93 0.83
C LYS A 95 0.77 -12.06 0.49
N ALA A 96 1.62 -12.13 1.50
CA ALA A 96 3.05 -12.33 1.33
C ALA A 96 3.64 -13.18 2.45
N TYR A 97 4.83 -13.73 2.18
CA TYR A 97 5.65 -14.47 3.12
C TYR A 97 7.09 -13.93 3.07
N GLY A 98 7.86 -14.20 4.11
CA GLY A 98 9.27 -13.80 4.19
C GLY A 98 9.49 -12.61 5.12
N GLU A 99 10.64 -11.95 4.96
CA GLU A 99 11.05 -10.82 5.79
C GLU A 99 11.08 -9.55 4.92
N PRO A 100 10.21 -8.55 5.18
CA PRO A 100 10.21 -7.33 4.41
C PRO A 100 11.49 -6.55 4.67
N LYS A 101 12.13 -6.09 3.58
CA LYS A 101 13.37 -5.31 3.63
C LYS A 101 13.19 -4.07 2.80
N ALA A 102 13.42 -2.92 3.44
CA ALA A 102 13.40 -1.64 2.75
C ALA A 102 14.51 -1.62 1.70
N ALA A 103 14.14 -1.51 0.44
CA ALA A 103 15.05 -1.22 -0.66
C ALA A 103 14.86 0.23 -1.12
N ASP A 104 15.97 0.83 -1.55
CA ASP A 104 16.25 2.17 -2.11
C ASP A 104 15.41 3.42 -1.69
N ASP A 105 14.09 3.37 -1.50
CA ASP A 105 13.22 4.52 -1.19
C ASP A 105 12.45 4.49 0.15
N ALA A 106 12.41 3.35 0.83
CA ALA A 106 11.92 3.25 2.22
C ALA A 106 13.08 3.42 3.22
N LYS A 107 12.85 4.18 4.31
CA LYS A 107 13.83 4.28 5.42
C LYS A 107 13.87 2.99 6.22
N LYS A 108 12.68 2.42 6.45
CA LYS A 108 12.43 1.21 7.24
C LYS A 108 11.13 0.57 6.76
N CYS A 109 11.05 -0.75 6.85
CA CYS A 109 9.80 -1.49 6.82
C CYS A 109 9.37 -1.80 8.25
N PHE A 110 8.06 -1.79 8.49
CA PHE A 110 7.45 -2.21 9.74
C PHE A 110 6.42 -3.29 9.46
N VAL A 111 6.23 -4.18 10.42
CA VAL A 111 5.14 -5.14 10.43
C VAL A 111 4.32 -4.87 11.68
N TYR A 112 3.09 -4.41 11.50
CA TYR A 112 2.19 -4.07 12.61
C TYR A 112 0.99 -5.02 12.66
N PRO A 113 0.66 -5.56 13.84
CA PRO A 113 -0.70 -6.01 14.11
C PRO A 113 -1.69 -4.86 13.81
N PRO A 114 -2.89 -5.13 13.23
CA PRO A 114 -3.83 -4.09 12.83
C PRO A 114 -4.23 -3.10 13.93
N ASP A 115 -4.30 -3.58 15.17
CA ASP A 115 -4.62 -2.83 16.39
C ASP A 115 -3.45 -2.00 16.93
N GLU A 116 -2.22 -2.27 16.48
CA GLU A 116 -1.01 -1.55 16.87
C GLU A 116 -0.53 -0.56 15.81
N ILE A 117 -1.24 -0.43 14.68
CA ILE A 117 -0.88 0.52 13.62
C ILE A 117 -0.97 1.96 14.18
N PRO A 118 0.11 2.76 14.10
CA PRO A 118 0.11 4.15 14.54
C PRO A 118 -0.64 5.04 13.54
N MET A 119 -1.97 4.99 13.61
CA MET A 119 -2.89 5.63 12.66
C MET A 119 -2.62 7.13 12.48
N GLU A 120 -2.16 7.81 13.53
CA GLU A 120 -1.83 9.24 13.54
C GLU A 120 -0.54 9.60 12.79
N LYS A 121 0.32 8.62 12.51
CA LYS A 121 1.57 8.80 11.77
C LYS A 121 1.44 8.47 10.29
N LEU A 122 0.28 7.96 9.87
CA LEU A 122 0.00 7.64 8.49
C LEU A 122 -0.15 8.92 7.68
N VAL A 123 0.45 8.94 6.48
CA VAL A 123 0.32 10.06 5.54
C VAL A 123 -0.72 9.77 4.46
N PHE A 124 -1.05 10.81 3.70
CA PHE A 124 -2.13 10.79 2.70
C PHE A 124 -3.48 10.40 3.35
N ASP A 125 -4.27 9.58 2.68
CA ASP A 125 -5.50 8.98 3.17
C ASP A 125 -5.31 7.54 3.68
N HIS A 126 -4.08 7.10 3.97
CA HIS A 126 -3.81 5.69 4.29
C HIS A 126 -4.47 5.22 5.59
N ALA A 127 -4.67 6.12 6.56
CA ALA A 127 -5.47 5.81 7.75
C ALA A 127 -6.92 5.47 7.40
N LYS A 128 -7.51 6.11 6.39
CA LYS A 128 -8.85 5.78 5.88
C LYS A 128 -8.81 4.43 5.18
N ILE A 129 -7.84 4.21 4.29
CA ILE A 129 -7.67 2.95 3.54
C ILE A 129 -7.59 1.76 4.50
N ILE A 130 -6.78 1.84 5.56
CA ILE A 130 -6.63 0.77 6.54
C ILE A 130 -7.92 0.53 7.33
N LYS A 131 -8.64 1.60 7.71
CA LYS A 131 -9.96 1.48 8.37
C LYS A 131 -10.98 0.78 7.46
N ASP A 132 -11.01 1.14 6.19
CA ASP A 132 -11.90 0.54 5.20
C ASP A 132 -11.54 -0.96 5.01
N PHE A 133 -10.25 -1.30 4.94
CA PHE A 133 -9.79 -2.70 4.95
C PHE A 133 -10.26 -3.47 6.19
N MET A 134 -10.05 -2.92 7.39
CA MET A 134 -10.47 -3.55 8.65
C MET A 134 -11.98 -3.79 8.66
N ALA A 135 -12.78 -2.82 8.21
CA ALA A 135 -14.23 -2.95 8.13
C ALA A 135 -14.68 -4.10 7.20
N THR A 136 -14.00 -4.32 6.07
CA THR A 136 -14.34 -5.45 5.18
C THR A 136 -14.06 -6.81 5.80
N ARG A 137 -13.15 -6.91 6.78
CA ARG A 137 -12.81 -8.15 7.46
C ARG A 137 -13.87 -8.60 8.48
N TYR A 138 -14.64 -7.66 9.02
CA TYR A 138 -15.75 -7.95 9.95
C TYR A 138 -17.07 -8.29 9.25
N GLN A 139 -17.17 -8.07 7.93
CA GLN A 139 -18.37 -8.39 7.15
C GLN A 139 -18.43 -9.85 6.67
N SER A 140 -17.43 -10.68 7.01
CA SER A 140 -17.41 -12.11 6.68
C SER A 140 -17.84 -13.01 7.86
N THR A 141 -18.64 -12.47 8.79
CA THR A 141 -19.26 -13.22 9.90
C THR A 141 -20.76 -13.34 9.70
#